data_AF-A0A7W1W6V3-F1
#
_entry.id   AF-A0A7W1W6V3-F1
#
_cell.length_a   1.000
_cell.length_b   1.000
_cell.length_c   1.000
_cell.angle_alpha   90.00
_cell.angle_beta   90.00
_cell.angle_gamma   90.00
#
_symmetry.space_group_name_H-M   'P 1'
#
loop_
_entity.id
_entity.type
_entity.pdbx_description
1 polymer ?
#
loop_
_entity_poly.entity_id
_entity_poly.type
_entity_poly.pdbx_seq_one_letter_code
_entity_poly.pdbx_strand_id
1 'polypeptide(L)'
;MKNAVQTVEVRETILDATDEFLARYGYKKTTIDNLAQAVGIGKGSVYLHFSSKEEIALSHIDRIIERLIVELRIIAKKKIPSEERCVRCC
;
A
#
# COMPACT_ATOMS: atom_id res chain seq x y z
N MET A 1 -16.26 -17.31 9.95
CA MET A 1 -14.83 -17.15 9.63
C MET A 1 -14.54 -16.75 8.18
N LYS A 2 -15.35 -17.14 7.18
CA LYS A 2 -15.12 -16.77 5.76
C LYS A 2 -15.13 -15.25 5.48
N ASN A 3 -15.95 -14.48 6.20
CA ASN A 3 -16.10 -13.04 5.94
C ASN A 3 -14.83 -12.23 6.28
N ALA A 4 -14.17 -12.49 7.41
CA ALA A 4 -13.01 -11.70 7.82
C ALA A 4 -11.80 -11.89 6.90
N VAL A 5 -11.55 -13.12 6.43
CA VAL A 5 -10.43 -13.43 5.53
C VAL A 5 -10.63 -12.77 4.16
N GLN A 6 -11.85 -12.83 3.62
CA GLN A 6 -12.19 -12.14 2.37
C GLN A 6 -12.11 -10.63 2.50
N THR A 7 -12.53 -10.08 3.65
CA THR A 7 -12.42 -8.64 3.92
C THR A 7 -10.96 -8.17 3.95
N VAL A 8 -10.05 -8.94 4.54
CA VAL A 8 -8.61 -8.61 4.56
C VAL A 8 -8.01 -8.68 3.16
N GLU A 9 -8.35 -9.70 2.38
CA GLU A 9 -7.83 -9.90 1.01
C GLU A 9 -8.28 -8.79 0.05
N VAL A 10 -9.53 -8.34 0.15
CA VAL A 10 -10.04 -7.20 -0.65
C VAL A 10 -9.34 -5.90 -0.26
N ARG A 11 -9.12 -5.66 1.05
CA ARG A 11 -8.41 -4.48 1.52
C ARG A 11 -7.00 -4.39 0.91
N GLU A 12 -6.25 -5.49 0.95
CA GLU A 12 -4.89 -5.50 0.39
C GLU A 12 -4.89 -5.30 -1.13
N THR A 13 -5.85 -5.90 -1.84
CA THR A 13 -5.96 -5.73 -3.29
C THR A 13 -6.27 -4.28 -3.68
N ILE A 14 -7.07 -3.56 -2.88
CA ILE A 14 -7.29 -2.11 -3.06
C ILE A 14 -5.99 -1.34 -2.85
N LEU A 15 -5.17 -1.69 -1.85
CA LEU A 15 -3.89 -1.04 -1.60
C LEU A 15 -2.86 -1.33 -2.71
N ASP A 16 -2.89 -2.51 -3.32
CA ASP A 16 -2.05 -2.85 -4.48
C ASP A 16 -2.43 -2.02 -5.71
N ALA A 17 -3.73 -1.92 -6.02
CA ALA A 17 -4.20 -1.04 -7.09
C ALA A 17 -3.86 0.43 -6.81
N THR A 18 -3.90 0.85 -5.54
CA THR A 18 -3.54 2.21 -5.12
C THR A 18 -2.08 2.52 -5.43
N ASP A 19 -1.17 1.56 -5.20
CA ASP A 19 0.25 1.71 -5.51
C ASP A 19 0.48 2.02 -6.99
N GLU A 20 -0.10 1.21 -7.88
CA GLU A 20 0.02 1.41 -9.33
C GLU A 20 -0.57 2.75 -9.77
N PHE A 21 -1.74 3.12 -9.23
CA PHE A 21 -2.42 4.36 -9.61
C PHE A 21 -1.68 5.60 -9.13
N LEU A 22 -1.16 5.59 -7.90
CA LEU A 22 -0.37 6.70 -7.39
C LEU A 22 0.94 6.84 -8.16
N ALA A 23 1.62 5.73 -8.47
CA ALA A 23 2.86 5.75 -9.25
C ALA A 23 2.64 6.26 -10.69
N ARG A 24 1.53 5.89 -11.35
CA ARG A 24 1.28 6.24 -12.75
C ARG A 24 0.57 7.58 -12.95
N TYR A 25 -0.38 7.92 -12.08
CA TYR A 25 -1.30 9.05 -12.31
C TYR A 25 -1.27 10.11 -11.21
N GLY A 26 -0.73 9.77 -10.03
CA GLY A 26 -0.69 10.65 -8.86
C GLY A 26 -2.05 10.82 -8.16
N TYR A 27 -2.00 11.32 -6.93
CA TYR A 27 -3.14 11.38 -6.01
C TYR A 27 -4.40 12.08 -6.56
N LYS A 28 -4.22 13.16 -7.34
CA LYS A 28 -5.36 13.92 -7.89
C LYS A 28 -6.20 13.10 -8.87
N LYS A 29 -5.56 12.26 -9.69
CA LYS A 29 -6.23 11.45 -10.73
C LYS A 29 -6.70 10.09 -10.24
N THR A 30 -6.19 9.61 -9.11
CA THR A 30 -6.72 8.44 -8.43
C THR A 30 -8.10 8.75 -7.85
N THR A 31 -9.10 7.94 -8.19
CA THR A 31 -10.47 8.03 -7.66
C THR A 31 -10.89 6.67 -7.11
N ILE A 32 -11.80 6.67 -6.13
CA ILE A 32 -12.36 5.42 -5.58
C ILE A 32 -13.04 4.60 -6.67
N ASP A 33 -13.68 5.25 -7.65
CA ASP A 33 -14.34 4.56 -8.77
C ASP A 33 -13.34 3.81 -9.66
N ASN A 34 -12.23 4.46 -10.03
CA ASN A 34 -11.22 3.82 -10.86
C ASN A 34 -10.52 2.67 -10.10
N LEU A 35 -10.30 2.82 -8.79
CA LEU A 35 -9.75 1.75 -7.96
C LEU A 35 -10.72 0.57 -7.86
N ALA A 36 -12.01 0.82 -7.62
CA ALA A 36 -13.03 -0.22 -7.57
C ALA A 36 -13.10 -0.98 -8.91
N GLN A 37 -13.05 -0.26 -10.03
CA GLN A 37 -13.01 -0.85 -11.37
C GLN A 37 -11.75 -1.68 -11.61
N ALA A 38 -10.57 -1.18 -11.22
CA ALA A 38 -9.30 -1.89 -11.37
C ALA A 38 -9.26 -3.20 -10.58
N VAL A 39 -9.86 -3.22 -9.38
CA VAL A 39 -9.95 -4.40 -8.51
C VAL A 39 -11.11 -5.34 -8.92
N GLY A 40 -12.05 -4.87 -9.74
CA GLY A 40 -13.23 -5.65 -10.17
C GLY A 40 -14.31 -5.77 -9.10
N ILE A 41 -14.43 -4.77 -8.22
CA ILE A 41 -15.42 -4.75 -7.13
C ILE A 41 -16.35 -3.53 -7.24
N GLY A 42 -17.48 -3.58 -6.54
CA GLY A 42 -18.38 -2.43 -6.45
C GLY A 42 -17.79 -1.31 -5.60
N LYS A 43 -18.10 -0.04 -5.93
CA LYS A 43 -17.71 1.13 -5.13
C LYS A 43 -18.13 1.00 -3.66
N GLY A 44 -19.33 0.46 -3.41
CA GLY A 44 -19.83 0.19 -2.07
C GLY A 44 -18.93 -0.77 -1.28
N SER A 45 -18.33 -1.76 -1.93
CA SER A 45 -17.37 -2.68 -1.31
C SER A 45 -16.11 -1.95 -0.87
N VAL A 46 -15.60 -0.99 -1.65
CA VAL A 46 -14.45 -0.16 -1.22
C VAL A 46 -14.78 0.62 0.06
N TYR A 47 -15.99 1.18 0.15
CA TYR A 47 -16.43 1.92 1.35
C TYR A 47 -16.64 1.04 2.59
N LEU A 48 -16.71 -0.29 2.45
CA LEU A 48 -16.68 -1.20 3.61
C LEU A 48 -15.29 -1.28 4.25
N HIS A 49 -14.23 -0.92 3.51
CA HIS A 49 -12.84 -0.98 3.97
C HIS A 49 -12.24 0.39 4.26
N PHE A 50 -12.65 1.43 3.51
CA PHE A 50 -12.09 2.76 3.61
C PHE A 50 -13.19 3.82 3.51
N SER A 51 -13.22 4.74 4.46
CA SER A 51 -14.16 5.85 4.51
C SER A 51 -13.91 6.91 3.43
N SER A 52 -12.66 7.02 2.94
CA SER A 52 -12.28 8.08 2.00
C SER A 52 -11.07 7.73 1.13
N LYS A 53 -10.85 8.50 0.07
CA LYS A 53 -9.64 8.40 -0.77
C LYS A 53 -8.37 8.73 0.04
N GLU A 54 -8.48 9.66 0.97
CA GLU A 54 -7.38 10.06 1.84
C GLU A 54 -6.99 8.90 2.76
N GLU A 55 -7.96 8.20 3.35
CA GLU A 55 -7.68 7.01 4.18
C GLU A 55 -7.00 5.89 3.36
N ILE A 56 -7.42 5.68 2.11
CA ILE A 56 -6.75 4.71 1.21
C ILE A 56 -5.29 5.11 1.00
N ALA A 57 -5.03 6.39 0.70
CA ALA A 57 -3.68 6.88 0.45
C ALA A 57 -2.79 6.81 1.70
N LEU A 58 -3.30 7.21 2.87
CA LEU A 58 -2.58 7.13 4.14
C LEU A 58 -2.28 5.67 4.52
N SER A 59 -3.26 4.77 4.39
CA SER A 59 -3.06 3.34 4.63
C SER A 59 -2.02 2.72 3.68
N HIS A 60 -1.98 3.18 2.42
CA HIS A 60 -0.96 2.77 1.47
C HIS A 60 0.44 3.29 1.86
N ILE A 61 0.54 4.54 2.31
CA ILE A 61 1.79 5.12 2.83
C ILE A 61 2.28 4.34 4.06
N ASP A 62 1.40 4.04 5.02
CA ASP A 62 1.74 3.25 6.21
C ASP A 62 2.31 1.88 5.80
N ARG A 63 1.68 1.21 4.83
CA ARG A 63 2.15 -0.07 4.28
C ARG A 63 3.54 0.03 3.65
N ILE A 64 3.84 1.11 2.94
CA ILE A 64 5.18 1.36 2.39
C ILE A 64 6.19 1.59 3.52
N ILE A 65 5.87 2.44 4.48
CA ILE A 65 6.74 2.77 5.61
C ILE A 65 7.07 1.51 6.41
N GLU A 66 6.09 0.66 6.70
CA GLU A 66 6.31 -0.61 7.40
C GLU A 66 7.29 -1.52 6.65
N ARG A 67 7.13 -1.67 5.34
CA ARG A 67 8.06 -2.45 4.49
C ARG A 67 9.46 -1.84 4.52
N LEU A 68 9.57 -0.51 4.36
CA LEU A 68 10.85 0.19 4.41
C LEU A 68 11.55 0.02 5.77
N ILE A 69 10.83 0.13 6.88
CA ILE A 69 11.39 -0.07 8.23
C ILE A 69 11.94 -1.49 8.39
N VAL A 70 11.22 -2.50 7.89
CA VAL A 70 11.68 -3.90 7.93
C VAL A 70 12.99 -4.06 7.16
N GLU A 71 13.05 -3.55 5.92
CA GLU A 71 14.26 -3.62 5.09
C GLU A 71 15.44 -2.86 5.70
N LEU A 72 15.19 -1.65 6.21
CA LEU A 72 16.22 -0.85 6.91
C LEU A 72 16.77 -1.60 8.13
N ARG A 73 15.92 -2.29 8.90
CA ARG A 73 16.37 -3.11 10.04
C ARG A 73 17.23 -4.30 9.58
N ILE A 74 16.90 -4.93 8.45
CA ILE A 74 17.71 -6.01 7.88
C ILE A 74 19.08 -5.47 7.45
N ILE A 75 19.13 -4.34 6.76
CA ILE A 75 20.38 -3.69 6.33
C ILE A 75 21.22 -3.27 7.53
N ALA A 76 20.62 -2.62 8.53
CA ALA A 76 21.31 -2.12 9.71
C ALA A 76 21.99 -3.25 10.52
N LYS A 77 21.38 -4.45 10.55
CA LYS A 77 21.93 -5.64 11.21
C LYS A 77 23.09 -6.30 10.48
N LYS A 78 23.35 -5.97 9.20
CA LYS A 78 24.48 -6.53 8.45
C LYS A 78 25.79 -5.97 9.03
N LYS A 79 26.73 -6.85 9.40
CA LYS A 79 28.10 -6.51 9.84
C LYS A 79 28.99 -6.18 8.64
N ILE A 80 28.64 -5.10 7.93
CA ILE A 80 29.47 -4.50 6.87
C ILE A 80 29.78 -3.04 7.27
N PRO A 81 30.90 -2.47 6.79
CA PRO A 81 31.26 -1.08 7.06
C PRO A 81 30.10 -0.12 6.79
N SER A 82 30.02 0.97 7.56
CA SER A 82 28.95 1.98 7.47
C SER A 82 28.78 2.54 6.06
N GLU A 83 29.89 2.75 5.33
CA GLU A 83 29.86 3.21 3.94
C GLU A 83 29.06 2.29 3.01
N GLU A 84 29.15 0.96 3.17
CA GLU A 84 28.44 -0.01 2.32
C GLU A 84 26.95 -0.17 2.68
N ARG A 85 26.55 0.21 3.90
CA ARG A 85 25.13 0.18 4.32
C ARG A 85 24.35 1.32 3.68
N CYS A 86 24.94 2.49 3.53
CA CYS A 86 24.29 3.66 2.93
C CYS A 86 23.95 3.47 1.44
N VAL A 87 24.82 2.80 0.67
CA VAL A 87 24.61 2.63 -0.79
C VAL A 87 23.46 1.66 -1.12
N ARG A 88 23.05 0.80 -0.19
CA ARG A 88 21.98 -0.19 -0.40
C ARG A 88 20.61 0.27 0.10
N CYS A 89 20.54 1.50 0.60
CA CYS A 89 19.33 2.13 1.10
C CYS A 89 18.57 2.93 0.02
N CYS A 90 19.23 3.19 -1.12
CA CYS A 90 18.70 3.98 -2.24
C CYS A 90 18.37 3.09 -3.45
#